data_AF-A0A8T2H8I8-F1
#
_entry.id   AF-A0A8T2H8I8-F1
#
_cell.length_a   1.000
_cell.length_b   1.000
_cell.length_c   1.000
_cell.angle_alpha   90.00
_cell.angle_beta   90.00
_cell.angle_gamma   90.00
#
_symmetry.space_group_name_H-M   'P 1'
#
loop_
_entity.id
_entity.type
_entity.pdbx_description
1 polymer ?
#
loop_
_entity_poly.entity_id
_entity_poly.type
_entity_poly.pdbx_seq_one_letter_code
_entity_poly.pdbx_strand_id
1 'polypeptide(L)'
;MATLAITDIALVQPSHQPLSNDQTLSLSHLDNDNNLHVSFRYLRVYSSSSSTVAGESPSAVVSASLATALVHYYPLAGSLRRSASDNRFELLCSAGQSVPLVNATVNCTLESVGYLDGPDPGFVERLVPDPTREEGMVNPCILQVTMFQCGGWVLGASIHHAICDGLGASLFFNAMAELARGATKISIEPVWDRERLLGPREKPWVGAPVRDFLSLDKDFDPYGQAIGDVKRDCFFVTDDSLDQLKAQLLEKSGLNFTTFEALGAYIWRAKVRAAKTEEKENVKFVYSINIRRLMNPPLPKGYWGNGCVPMYAQIKAGELIEQPIWKTAELIKQSKSNTSDEYVRSFIDFQELHHKDGINAGTGKLYILRICFGNRWNTKVKVSCIFGFLVGIV
;
A
#
# COMPACT_ATOMS: atom_id res chain seq x y z
N MET A 1 4.45 -14.26 27.91
CA MET A 1 4.03 -13.32 26.85
C MET A 1 5.21 -13.04 25.94
N ALA A 2 5.01 -13.02 24.62
CA ALA A 2 6.06 -12.69 23.66
C ALA A 2 6.48 -11.21 23.85
N THR A 3 7.71 -11.02 24.31
CA THR A 3 8.33 -9.72 24.60
C THR A 3 9.35 -9.42 23.52
N LEU A 4 9.18 -8.27 22.87
CA LEU A 4 10.08 -7.76 21.85
C LEU A 4 11.03 -6.75 22.50
N ALA A 5 12.32 -6.84 22.21
CA ALA A 5 13.33 -5.90 22.64
C ALA A 5 14.09 -5.35 21.43
N ILE A 6 14.12 -4.03 21.28
CA ILE A 6 14.98 -3.35 20.31
C ILE A 6 16.41 -3.42 20.82
N THR A 7 17.32 -3.93 20.00
CA THR A 7 18.75 -4.07 20.34
C THR A 7 19.54 -2.84 19.92
N ASP A 8 19.25 -2.30 18.74
CA ASP A 8 19.93 -1.15 18.16
C ASP A 8 19.12 -0.56 16.99
N ILE A 9 19.47 0.66 16.59
CA ILE A 9 18.96 1.31 15.38
C ILE A 9 20.16 1.77 14.56
N ALA A 10 20.35 1.16 13.40
CA ALA A 10 21.40 1.53 12.45
C ALA A 10 20.86 2.53 11.43
N LEU A 11 21.68 3.52 11.06
CA LEU A 11 21.39 4.45 9.96
C LEU A 11 22.12 3.97 8.71
N VAL A 12 21.38 3.37 7.78
CA VAL A 12 21.97 2.74 6.59
C VAL A 12 22.01 3.75 5.45
N GLN A 13 23.22 4.19 5.10
CA GLN A 13 23.48 5.08 3.97
C GLN A 13 23.68 4.28 2.67
N PRO A 14 23.51 4.91 1.49
CA PRO A 14 23.93 4.34 0.22
C PRO A 14 25.40 3.89 0.26
N SER A 15 25.72 2.72 -0.29
CA SER A 15 27.10 2.18 -0.29
C SER A 15 28.07 3.04 -1.12
N HIS A 16 27.52 3.78 -2.09
CA HIS A 16 28.21 4.83 -2.84
C HIS A 16 27.31 6.06 -2.90
N GLN A 17 27.91 7.24 -2.82
CA GLN A 17 27.18 8.51 -2.87
C GLN A 17 26.46 8.65 -4.23
N PRO A 18 25.10 8.65 -4.26
CA PRO A 18 24.35 8.70 -5.51
C PRO A 18 24.21 10.13 -6.05
N LEU A 19 24.39 11.13 -5.18
CA LEU A 19 24.16 12.54 -5.47
C LEU A 19 25.38 13.37 -5.13
N SER A 20 25.83 14.23 -6.05
CA SER A 20 26.92 15.18 -5.79
C SER A 20 26.45 16.45 -5.09
N ASN A 21 25.18 16.80 -5.23
CA ASN A 21 24.53 17.96 -4.60
C ASN A 21 23.13 17.58 -4.15
N ASP A 22 22.57 18.37 -3.24
CA ASP A 22 21.18 18.26 -2.82
C ASP A 22 20.24 18.42 -4.01
N GLN A 23 19.23 17.56 -4.06
CA GLN A 23 18.20 17.53 -5.08
C GLN A 23 16.82 17.56 -4.44
N THR A 24 15.94 18.41 -4.96
CA THR A 24 14.52 18.37 -4.64
C THR A 24 13.80 17.68 -5.78
N LEU A 25 13.16 16.54 -5.49
CA LEU A 25 12.42 15.76 -6.46
C LEU A 25 10.92 16.04 -6.33
N SER A 26 10.29 16.41 -7.45
CA SER A 26 8.83 16.52 -7.56
C SER A 26 8.18 15.15 -7.52
N LEU A 27 7.00 15.07 -6.90
CA LEU A 27 6.13 13.90 -6.87
C LEU A 27 4.97 14.08 -7.88
N SER A 28 4.34 12.99 -8.31
CA SER A 28 3.20 13.06 -9.23
C SER A 28 1.93 13.53 -8.52
N HIS A 29 0.88 13.84 -9.29
CA HIS A 29 -0.43 14.20 -8.74
C HIS A 29 -1.13 13.04 -8.02
N LEU A 30 -0.80 11.80 -8.38
CA LEU A 30 -1.27 10.61 -7.68
C LEU A 30 -0.54 10.44 -6.35
N ASP A 31 0.77 10.67 -6.34
CA ASP A 31 1.59 10.65 -5.11
C ASP A 31 1.15 11.74 -4.11
N ASN A 32 0.64 12.86 -4.63
CA ASN A 32 0.15 14.01 -3.86
C ASN A 32 -1.31 13.91 -3.43
N ASP A 33 -1.96 12.77 -3.61
CA ASP A 33 -3.29 12.55 -3.04
C ASP A 33 -3.20 12.57 -1.50
N ASN A 34 -3.97 13.46 -0.87
CA ASN A 34 -4.00 13.61 0.59
C ASN A 34 -4.38 12.31 1.30
N ASN A 35 -5.13 11.41 0.65
CA ASN A 35 -5.45 10.10 1.18
C ASN A 35 -4.23 9.17 1.30
N LEU A 36 -3.11 9.51 0.62
CA LEU A 36 -1.84 8.80 0.69
C LEU A 36 -0.85 9.41 1.68
N HIS A 37 -1.28 10.39 2.49
CA HIS A 37 -0.52 10.91 3.62
C HIS A 37 -0.56 9.95 4.83
N VAL A 38 -0.11 8.72 4.58
CA VAL A 38 -0.04 7.60 5.54
C VAL A 38 1.14 6.71 5.18
N SER A 39 1.66 5.97 6.15
CA SER A 39 2.65 4.92 5.89
C SER A 39 1.96 3.58 5.75
N PHE A 40 2.26 2.82 4.69
CA PHE A 40 1.83 1.43 4.62
C PHE A 40 2.86 0.51 5.28
N ARG A 41 2.37 -0.47 6.04
CA ARG A 41 3.15 -1.36 6.90
C ARG A 41 2.93 -2.80 6.47
N TYR A 42 4.00 -3.53 6.20
CA TYR A 42 3.96 -4.96 5.89
C TYR A 42 5.17 -5.66 6.49
N LEU A 43 5.02 -6.97 6.64
CA LEU A 43 6.04 -7.84 7.17
C LEU A 43 6.29 -9.00 6.20
N ARG A 44 7.53 -9.49 6.20
CA ARG A 44 7.93 -10.72 5.55
C ARG A 44 8.51 -11.66 6.60
N VAL A 45 7.95 -12.85 6.71
CA VAL A 45 8.39 -13.89 7.64
C VAL A 45 9.32 -14.84 6.93
N TYR A 46 10.47 -15.10 7.54
CA TYR A 46 11.50 -16.01 7.07
C TYR A 46 11.69 -17.13 8.10
N SER A 47 11.32 -18.34 7.73
CA SER A 47 11.58 -19.51 8.56
C SER A 47 13.08 -19.79 8.63
N SER A 48 13.52 -20.27 9.80
CA SER A 48 14.89 -20.77 9.97
C SER A 48 15.18 -21.84 8.91
N SER A 49 16.26 -21.66 8.14
CA SER A 49 16.75 -22.68 7.21
C SER A 49 17.99 -23.33 7.82
N SER A 50 18.07 -24.66 7.73
CA SER A 50 19.28 -25.43 8.06
C SER A 50 20.46 -25.17 7.11
N SER A 51 20.29 -24.26 6.14
CA SER A 51 21.18 -23.98 5.03
C SER A 51 21.67 -22.54 5.00
N THR A 52 21.64 -21.82 6.14
CA THR A 52 22.35 -20.53 6.24
C THR A 52 23.80 -20.76 5.87
N VAL A 53 24.17 -20.31 4.66
CA VAL A 53 25.55 -20.18 4.23
C VAL A 53 26.29 -19.43 5.33
N ALA A 54 27.45 -19.94 5.70
CA ALA A 54 28.19 -19.66 6.93
C ALA A 54 28.12 -18.19 7.44
N GLY A 55 27.62 -18.02 8.67
CA GLY A 55 28.13 -17.02 9.62
C GLY A 55 27.51 -15.62 9.68
N GLU A 56 26.79 -15.14 8.68
CA GLU A 56 26.27 -13.76 8.69
C GLU A 56 24.85 -13.63 9.27
N SER A 57 24.63 -12.62 10.12
CA SER A 57 23.31 -12.37 10.72
C SER A 57 22.34 -11.82 9.67
N PRO A 58 21.02 -12.15 9.73
CA PRO A 58 20.04 -11.57 8.80
C PRO A 58 20.04 -10.05 8.77
N SER A 59 20.28 -9.41 9.93
CA SER A 59 20.44 -7.97 10.04
C SER A 59 21.60 -7.45 9.19
N ALA A 60 22.77 -8.09 9.24
CA ALA A 60 23.93 -7.68 8.44
C ALA A 60 23.65 -7.80 6.93
N VAL A 61 23.03 -8.90 6.50
CA VAL A 61 22.66 -9.11 5.09
C VAL A 61 21.63 -8.07 4.62
N VAL A 62 20.61 -7.78 5.43
CA VAL A 62 19.62 -6.73 5.14
C VAL A 62 20.28 -5.36 5.08
N SER A 63 21.17 -5.03 6.02
CA SER A 63 21.89 -3.76 6.04
C SER A 63 22.76 -3.58 4.79
N ALA A 64 23.55 -4.58 4.41
CA ALA A 64 24.44 -4.51 3.25
C ALA A 64 23.67 -4.41 1.92
N SER A 65 22.59 -5.21 1.78
CA SER A 65 21.74 -5.16 0.59
C SER A 65 20.92 -3.86 0.51
N LEU A 66 20.48 -3.30 1.64
CA LEU A 66 19.84 -1.99 1.71
C LEU A 66 20.81 -0.88 1.27
N ALA A 67 22.03 -0.84 1.82
CA ALA A 67 23.04 0.15 1.43
C ALA A 67 23.31 0.12 -0.08
N THR A 68 23.42 -1.06 -0.67
CA THR A 68 23.63 -1.22 -2.12
C THR A 68 22.38 -0.85 -2.92
N ALA A 69 21.19 -1.23 -2.47
CA ALA A 69 19.94 -0.88 -3.14
C ALA A 69 19.68 0.63 -3.12
N LEU A 70 20.08 1.33 -2.05
CA LEU A 70 19.95 2.78 -1.92
C LEU A 70 20.82 3.58 -2.89
N VAL A 71 21.77 2.96 -3.60
CA VAL A 71 22.43 3.62 -4.73
C VAL A 71 21.43 3.88 -5.86
N HIS A 72 20.51 2.93 -6.11
CA HIS A 72 19.48 3.03 -7.15
C HIS A 72 18.19 3.67 -6.61
N TYR A 73 17.84 3.36 -5.37
CA TYR A 73 16.64 3.82 -4.67
C TYR A 73 16.94 4.87 -3.60
N TYR A 74 17.93 5.74 -3.86
CA TYR A 74 18.28 6.84 -2.94
C TYR A 74 17.10 7.70 -2.50
N PRO A 75 16.01 7.90 -3.28
CA PRO A 75 14.86 8.67 -2.81
C PRO A 75 14.19 8.08 -1.55
N LEU A 76 14.36 6.78 -1.25
CA LEU A 76 13.85 6.18 -0.01
C LEU A 76 14.57 6.68 1.26
N ALA A 77 15.78 7.21 1.13
CA ALA A 77 16.52 7.85 2.22
C ALA A 77 16.23 9.36 2.34
N GLY A 78 15.51 9.93 1.37
CA GLY A 78 15.16 11.35 1.36
C GLY A 78 14.17 11.73 2.47
N SER A 79 13.85 13.02 2.57
CA SER A 79 12.83 13.53 3.49
C SER A 79 11.74 14.26 2.73
N LEU A 80 10.48 13.89 2.98
CA LEU A 80 9.32 14.57 2.44
C LEU A 80 9.11 15.90 3.15
N ARG A 81 8.78 16.93 2.38
CA ARG A 81 8.33 18.23 2.88
C ARG A 81 7.19 18.73 2.03
N ARG A 82 6.44 19.71 2.54
CA ARG A 82 5.43 20.42 1.74
C ARG A 82 6.05 21.66 1.13
N SER A 83 5.82 21.88 -0.16
CA SER A 83 6.26 23.08 -0.86
C SER A 83 5.52 24.31 -0.32
N ALA A 84 6.24 25.41 -0.17
CA ALA A 84 5.65 26.66 0.31
C ALA A 84 4.70 27.32 -0.71
N SER A 85 4.82 26.98 -1.99
CA SER A 85 4.06 27.60 -3.09
C SER A 85 2.66 26.99 -3.27
N ASP A 86 2.56 25.66 -3.20
CA ASP A 86 1.35 24.92 -3.55
C ASP A 86 0.95 23.83 -2.54
N ASN A 87 1.72 23.67 -1.45
CA ASN A 87 1.52 22.71 -0.39
C ASN A 87 1.65 21.22 -0.81
N ARG A 88 2.14 20.96 -2.02
CA ARG A 88 2.41 19.60 -2.52
C ARG A 88 3.66 19.03 -1.86
N PHE A 89 3.73 17.71 -1.77
CA PHE A 89 4.93 17.01 -1.38
C PHE A 89 6.06 17.22 -2.39
N GLU A 90 7.22 17.53 -1.84
CA GLU A 90 8.53 17.47 -2.48
C GLU A 90 9.41 16.54 -1.66
N LEU A 91 10.32 15.84 -2.32
CA LEU A 91 11.29 14.98 -1.65
C LEU A 91 12.68 15.60 -1.72
N LEU A 92 13.21 15.99 -0.56
CA LEU A 92 14.58 16.47 -0.43
C LEU A 92 15.53 15.27 -0.30
N CYS A 93 16.41 15.11 -1.28
CA CYS A 93 17.48 14.14 -1.30
C CYS A 93 18.83 14.84 -1.17
N SER A 94 19.57 14.57 -0.11
CA SER A 94 20.85 15.20 0.24
C SER A 94 21.92 14.13 0.50
N ALA A 95 23.18 14.50 0.33
CA ALA A 95 24.29 13.59 0.65
C ALA A 95 24.31 13.22 2.15
N GLY A 96 24.59 11.96 2.46
CA GLY A 96 24.66 11.46 3.84
C GLY A 96 23.32 11.06 4.47
N GLN A 97 22.20 11.25 3.76
CA GLN A 97 20.91 10.71 4.18
C GLN A 97 20.89 9.17 4.21
N SER A 98 20.04 8.62 5.07
CA SER A 98 20.04 7.20 5.44
C SER A 98 18.63 6.68 5.69
N VAL A 99 18.44 5.37 5.56
CA VAL A 99 17.24 4.66 6.02
C VAL A 99 17.49 4.07 7.42
N PRO A 100 16.64 4.35 8.42
CA PRO A 100 16.75 3.68 9.71
C PRO A 100 16.40 2.19 9.60
N LEU A 101 17.28 1.35 10.15
CA LEU A 101 17.14 -0.09 10.29
C LEU A 101 17.10 -0.45 11.78
N VAL A 102 15.91 -0.76 12.29
CA VAL A 102 15.69 -1.18 13.66
C VAL A 102 16.01 -2.67 13.79
N ASN A 103 16.93 -3.01 14.69
CA ASN A 103 17.23 -4.40 15.02
C ASN A 103 16.54 -4.76 16.33
N ALA A 104 15.88 -5.91 16.34
CA ALA A 104 15.10 -6.37 17.48
C ALA A 104 15.20 -7.89 17.64
N THR A 105 14.90 -8.34 18.86
CA THR A 105 14.76 -9.76 19.20
C THR A 105 13.43 -10.00 19.89
N VAL A 106 12.92 -11.22 19.78
CA VAL A 106 11.73 -11.68 20.51
C VAL A 106 12.02 -12.97 21.25
N ASN A 107 11.56 -13.06 22.49
CA ASN A 107 11.78 -14.21 23.38
C ASN A 107 10.83 -15.40 23.11
N CYS A 108 10.46 -15.64 21.86
CA CYS A 108 9.63 -16.77 21.45
C CYS A 108 10.06 -17.33 20.08
N THR A 109 9.46 -18.45 19.68
CA THR A 109 9.69 -19.07 18.36
C THR A 109 8.59 -18.65 17.38
N LEU A 110 8.86 -18.69 16.07
CA LEU A 110 7.82 -18.48 15.05
C LEU A 110 6.66 -19.49 15.18
N GLU A 111 6.96 -20.73 15.53
CA GLU A 111 5.96 -21.79 15.74
C GLU A 111 5.00 -21.43 16.89
N SER A 112 5.53 -20.90 18.00
CA SER A 112 4.71 -20.51 19.17
C SER A 112 3.71 -19.38 18.88
N VAL A 113 3.91 -18.62 17.80
CA VAL A 113 3.01 -17.56 17.33
C VAL A 113 2.32 -17.95 16.01
N GLY A 114 2.26 -19.25 15.71
CA GLY A 114 1.57 -19.79 14.54
C GLY A 114 2.12 -19.28 13.21
N TYR A 115 3.41 -18.99 13.10
CA TYR A 115 4.04 -18.40 11.90
C TYR A 115 3.34 -17.12 11.41
N LEU A 116 2.73 -16.39 12.35
CA LEU A 116 1.89 -15.23 12.08
C LEU A 116 0.66 -15.53 11.19
N ASP A 117 0.11 -16.74 11.26
CA ASP A 117 -1.22 -17.09 10.74
C ASP A 117 -2.27 -16.83 11.82
N GLY A 118 -3.08 -15.77 11.64
CA GLY A 118 -4.02 -15.31 12.67
C GLY A 118 -3.36 -14.80 13.96
N PRO A 119 -2.29 -13.99 13.89
CA PRO A 119 -1.54 -13.59 15.07
C PRO A 119 -2.30 -12.58 15.94
N ASP A 120 -1.92 -12.49 17.21
CA ASP A 120 -2.33 -11.40 18.09
C ASP A 120 -2.01 -10.04 17.42
N PRO A 121 -3.02 -9.17 17.18
CA PRO A 121 -2.80 -7.90 16.51
C PRO A 121 -1.75 -7.05 17.23
N GLY A 122 -1.84 -6.93 18.56
CA GLY A 122 -0.92 -6.13 19.35
C GLY A 122 0.54 -6.59 19.23
N PHE A 123 0.77 -7.89 19.14
CA PHE A 123 2.10 -8.45 18.89
C PHE A 123 2.63 -8.11 17.49
N VAL A 124 1.81 -8.28 16.45
CA VAL A 124 2.24 -8.01 15.07
C VAL A 124 2.54 -6.56 14.81
N GLU A 125 1.77 -5.65 15.42
CA GLU A 125 2.06 -4.21 15.33
C GLU A 125 3.45 -3.86 15.87
N ARG A 126 4.02 -4.63 16.81
CA ARG A 126 5.39 -4.40 17.30
C ARG A 126 6.49 -4.92 16.37
N LEU A 127 6.16 -5.76 15.39
CA LEU A 127 7.12 -6.34 14.44
C LEU A 127 7.44 -5.40 13.26
N VAL A 128 6.78 -4.24 13.18
CA VAL A 128 6.93 -3.29 12.07
C VAL A 128 6.97 -1.86 12.64
N PRO A 129 7.86 -0.98 12.15
CA PRO A 129 7.91 0.40 12.60
C PRO A 129 6.56 1.10 12.44
N ASP A 130 6.16 1.90 13.42
CA ASP A 130 4.90 2.66 13.41
C ASP A 130 5.18 4.16 13.64
N PRO A 131 5.82 4.84 12.68
CA PRO A 131 6.11 6.25 12.81
C PRO A 131 4.80 7.06 12.81
N THR A 132 4.80 8.17 13.54
CA THR A 132 3.81 9.24 13.34
C THR A 132 3.84 9.75 11.89
N ARG A 133 2.83 10.53 11.49
CA ARG A 133 2.79 11.10 10.12
C ARG A 133 4.02 11.96 9.85
N GLU A 134 4.41 12.78 10.82
CA GLU A 134 5.54 13.69 10.74
C GLU A 134 6.86 12.91 10.68
N GLU A 135 7.04 11.90 11.53
CA GLU A 135 8.23 11.02 11.48
C GLU A 135 8.31 10.26 10.16
N GLY A 136 7.17 9.82 9.61
CA GLY A 136 7.08 9.16 8.31
C GLY A 136 7.37 10.10 7.14
N MET A 137 7.22 11.41 7.30
CA MET A 137 7.70 12.37 6.30
C MET A 137 9.22 12.55 6.38
N VAL A 138 9.76 12.64 7.60
CA VAL A 138 11.22 12.78 7.81
C VAL A 138 11.96 11.53 7.33
N ASN A 139 11.45 10.35 7.67
CA ASN A 139 11.97 9.04 7.29
C ASN A 139 10.89 8.24 6.54
N PRO A 140 10.74 8.44 5.22
CA PRO A 140 9.69 7.82 4.43
C PRO A 140 9.90 6.33 4.20
N CYS A 141 11.03 5.77 4.61
CA CYS A 141 11.27 4.34 4.67
C CYS A 141 11.93 4.01 6.01
N ILE A 142 11.36 3.07 6.76
CA ILE A 142 11.93 2.55 7.99
C ILE A 142 11.80 1.03 7.95
N LEU A 143 12.90 0.32 8.17
CA LEU A 143 12.94 -1.14 8.20
C LEU A 143 13.18 -1.64 9.62
N GLN A 144 12.68 -2.85 9.90
CA GLN A 144 12.93 -3.55 11.16
C GLN A 144 13.26 -5.02 10.91
N VAL A 145 14.36 -5.51 11.46
CA VAL A 145 14.71 -6.93 11.48
C VAL A 145 14.46 -7.46 12.89
N THR A 146 13.50 -8.37 13.03
CA THR A 146 13.18 -9.00 14.33
C THR A 146 13.57 -10.48 14.32
N MET A 147 14.52 -10.86 15.17
CA MET A 147 15.01 -12.23 15.31
C MET A 147 14.22 -13.01 16.38
N PHE A 148 13.78 -14.22 16.04
CA PHE A 148 13.11 -15.16 16.95
C PHE A 148 14.10 -16.18 17.52
N GLN A 149 13.78 -16.79 18.67
CA GLN A 149 14.64 -17.77 19.35
C GLN A 149 14.96 -19.00 18.49
N CYS A 150 14.08 -19.37 17.57
CA CYS A 150 14.30 -20.50 16.66
C CYS A 150 15.22 -20.17 15.47
N GLY A 151 15.78 -18.96 15.40
CA GLY A 151 16.56 -18.47 14.26
C GLY A 151 15.73 -17.99 13.07
N GLY A 152 14.40 -18.15 13.13
CA GLY A 152 13.49 -17.48 12.20
C GLY A 152 13.49 -15.97 12.44
N TRP A 153 13.09 -15.19 11.44
CA TRP A 153 13.11 -13.74 11.54
C TRP A 153 12.03 -13.08 10.70
N VAL A 154 11.76 -11.81 11.00
CA VAL A 154 10.79 -10.99 10.30
C VAL A 154 11.46 -9.72 9.80
N LEU A 155 11.22 -9.38 8.53
CA LEU A 155 11.48 -8.05 7.98
C LEU A 155 10.18 -7.24 8.03
N GLY A 156 10.09 -6.31 8.97
CA GLY A 156 9.06 -5.29 9.01
C GLY A 156 9.48 -4.07 8.21
N ALA A 157 8.52 -3.43 7.53
CA ALA A 157 8.77 -2.22 6.78
C ALA A 157 7.59 -1.25 6.91
N SER A 158 7.92 0.02 7.13
CA SER A 158 7.01 1.16 7.05
C SER A 158 7.49 2.07 5.91
N ILE A 159 6.64 2.30 4.92
CA ILE A 159 6.96 3.17 3.79
C ILE A 159 5.84 4.19 3.61
N HIS A 160 6.21 5.47 3.53
CA HIS A 160 5.28 6.56 3.28
C HIS A 160 4.65 6.40 1.90
N HIS A 161 3.31 6.36 1.85
CA HIS A 161 2.56 5.96 0.65
C HIS A 161 2.70 6.97 -0.50
N ALA A 162 2.99 8.24 -0.22
CA ALA A 162 3.34 9.21 -1.27
C ALA A 162 4.58 8.81 -2.09
N ILE A 163 5.53 8.05 -1.53
CA ILE A 163 6.72 7.64 -2.27
C ILE A 163 6.41 6.54 -3.30
N CYS A 164 5.61 5.54 -2.92
CA CYS A 164 5.30 4.43 -3.81
C CYS A 164 4.01 3.69 -3.42
N ASP A 165 3.46 2.95 -4.39
CA ASP A 165 2.45 1.94 -4.14
C ASP A 165 3.07 0.57 -3.81
N GLY A 166 2.23 -0.43 -3.52
CA GLY A 166 2.70 -1.78 -3.19
C GLY A 166 3.52 -2.47 -4.28
N LEU A 167 3.33 -2.13 -5.56
CA LEU A 167 4.15 -2.65 -6.65
C LEU A 167 5.52 -1.97 -6.68
N GLY A 168 5.56 -0.65 -6.47
CA GLY A 168 6.81 0.10 -6.32
C GLY A 168 7.65 -0.40 -5.15
N ALA A 169 7.04 -0.61 -3.99
CA ALA A 169 7.71 -1.25 -2.86
C ALA A 169 8.22 -2.65 -3.21
N SER A 170 7.42 -3.45 -3.92
CA SER A 170 7.84 -4.80 -4.33
C SER A 170 9.08 -4.79 -5.25
N LEU A 171 9.20 -3.81 -6.16
CA LEU A 171 10.40 -3.63 -6.98
C LEU A 171 11.63 -3.38 -6.11
N PHE A 172 11.50 -2.51 -5.10
CA PHE A 172 12.57 -2.24 -4.13
C PHE A 172 12.99 -3.50 -3.33
N PHE A 173 12.05 -4.27 -2.76
CA PHE A 173 12.42 -5.51 -2.05
C PHE A 173 13.02 -6.57 -2.96
N ASN A 174 12.56 -6.66 -4.21
CA ASN A 174 13.14 -7.59 -5.17
C ASN A 174 14.58 -7.19 -5.48
N ALA A 175 14.86 -5.90 -5.70
CA ALA A 175 16.21 -5.37 -5.87
C ALA A 175 17.09 -5.67 -4.65
N MET A 176 16.63 -5.38 -3.42
CA MET A 176 17.36 -5.76 -2.20
C MET A 176 17.62 -7.26 -2.14
N ALA A 177 16.62 -8.09 -2.45
CA ALA A 177 16.77 -9.54 -2.38
C ALA A 177 17.73 -10.09 -3.45
N GLU A 178 17.78 -9.50 -4.63
CA GLU A 178 18.78 -9.81 -5.67
C GLU A 178 20.20 -9.49 -5.18
N LEU A 179 20.40 -8.28 -4.65
CA LEU A 179 21.69 -7.83 -4.12
C LEU A 179 22.12 -8.66 -2.90
N ALA A 180 21.19 -9.02 -2.01
CA ALA A 180 21.43 -9.91 -0.88
C ALA A 180 21.87 -11.33 -1.30
N ARG A 181 21.49 -11.77 -2.52
CA ARG A 181 21.94 -13.03 -3.10
C ARG A 181 23.26 -12.91 -3.88
N GLY A 182 23.91 -11.75 -3.82
CA GLY A 182 25.18 -11.50 -4.50
C GLY A 182 25.04 -11.11 -5.98
N ALA A 183 23.84 -10.69 -6.43
CA ALA A 183 23.72 -10.10 -7.75
C ALA A 183 24.55 -8.80 -7.83
N THR A 184 25.30 -8.63 -8.91
CA THR A 184 26.10 -7.42 -9.15
C THR A 184 25.32 -6.28 -9.81
N LYS A 185 24.12 -6.57 -10.32
CA LYS A 185 23.19 -5.62 -10.92
C LYS A 185 21.75 -6.01 -10.59
N ILE A 186 20.87 -5.03 -10.53
CA ILE A 186 19.44 -5.25 -10.37
C ILE A 186 18.78 -5.53 -11.72
N SER A 187 17.74 -6.36 -11.72
CA SER A 187 17.06 -6.80 -12.95
C SER A 187 16.19 -5.71 -13.58
N ILE A 188 15.71 -4.75 -12.78
CA ILE A 188 14.86 -3.65 -13.22
C ILE A 188 15.40 -2.37 -12.58
N GLU A 189 15.93 -1.46 -13.41
CA GLU A 189 16.37 -0.15 -12.95
C GLU A 189 15.18 0.75 -12.56
N PRO A 190 15.22 1.43 -11.41
CA PRO A 190 14.14 2.32 -11.00
C PRO A 190 14.05 3.56 -11.89
N VAL A 191 12.83 3.97 -12.19
CA VAL A 191 12.51 5.20 -12.93
C VAL A 191 11.73 6.12 -12.00
N TRP A 192 12.30 7.30 -11.71
CA TRP A 192 11.63 8.33 -10.91
C TRP A 192 10.58 9.08 -11.73
N ASP A 193 11.03 9.93 -12.66
CA ASP A 193 10.28 10.66 -13.70
C ASP A 193 8.76 10.89 -13.47
N ARG A 194 8.41 11.38 -12.27
CA ARG A 194 7.03 11.45 -11.78
C ARG A 194 6.20 12.46 -12.57
N GLU A 195 6.75 13.65 -12.74
CA GLU A 195 6.11 14.80 -13.36
C GLU A 195 5.86 14.58 -14.86
N ARG A 196 6.83 14.03 -15.60
CA ARG A 196 6.66 13.79 -17.03
C ARG A 196 5.70 12.64 -17.31
N LEU A 197 5.72 11.59 -16.48
CA LEU A 197 4.92 10.38 -16.72
C LEU A 197 3.47 10.54 -16.24
N LEU A 198 3.24 11.24 -15.12
CA LEU A 198 1.93 11.38 -14.47
C LEU A 198 1.68 12.81 -13.97
N GLY A 199 2.16 13.81 -14.71
CA GLY A 199 1.81 15.21 -14.52
C GLY A 199 0.53 15.62 -15.26
N PRO A 200 0.02 16.83 -14.99
CA PRO A 200 -1.22 17.31 -15.54
C PRO A 200 -1.04 17.72 -17.00
N ARG A 201 -2.16 17.84 -17.72
CA ARG A 201 -2.13 18.43 -19.06
C ARG A 201 -1.79 19.92 -18.97
N GLU A 202 -1.19 20.47 -20.03
CA GLU A 202 -0.87 21.91 -20.13
C GLU A 202 -2.12 22.78 -19.87
N LYS A 203 -3.28 22.32 -20.33
CA LYS A 203 -4.59 22.87 -19.98
C LYS A 203 -5.39 21.77 -19.25
N PRO A 204 -5.40 21.78 -17.91
CA PRO A 204 -6.12 20.78 -17.15
C PRO A 204 -7.61 20.77 -17.51
N TRP A 205 -8.15 19.59 -17.73
CA TRP A 205 -9.55 19.36 -18.09
C TRP A 205 -10.06 18.08 -17.40
N VAL A 206 -11.34 18.04 -17.03
CA VAL A 206 -11.93 16.87 -16.37
C VAL A 206 -13.09 16.39 -17.23
N GLY A 207 -12.79 15.40 -18.08
CA GLY A 207 -13.75 14.80 -19.01
C GLY A 207 -14.42 13.54 -18.49
N ALA A 208 -13.77 12.83 -17.57
CA ALA A 208 -14.30 11.63 -16.94
C ALA A 208 -15.09 11.95 -15.65
N PRO A 209 -16.02 11.08 -15.22
CA PRO A 209 -16.89 11.31 -14.05
C PRO A 209 -16.15 11.10 -12.71
N VAL A 210 -15.00 11.76 -12.53
CA VAL A 210 -14.21 11.74 -11.31
C VAL A 210 -14.94 12.46 -10.18
N ARG A 211 -15.65 13.55 -10.52
CA ARG A 211 -16.39 14.41 -9.59
C ARG A 211 -17.55 13.70 -8.90
N ASP A 212 -18.14 12.70 -9.54
CA ASP A 212 -19.32 11.98 -9.03
C ASP A 212 -19.01 11.21 -7.73
N PHE A 213 -17.73 10.95 -7.47
CA PHE A 213 -17.27 10.14 -6.35
C PHE A 213 -16.43 10.89 -5.33
N LEU A 214 -15.99 12.11 -5.65
CA LEU A 214 -15.13 12.90 -4.79
C LEU A 214 -15.87 14.10 -4.19
N SER A 215 -15.31 14.67 -3.14
CA SER A 215 -15.78 15.90 -2.51
C SER A 215 -14.60 16.82 -2.24
N LEU A 216 -14.89 18.10 -2.12
CA LEU A 216 -13.93 19.15 -1.85
C LEU A 216 -14.23 19.70 -0.45
N ASP A 217 -13.51 19.17 0.53
CA ASP A 217 -13.57 19.62 1.92
C ASP A 217 -12.16 19.56 2.50
N LYS A 218 -11.53 20.73 2.57
CA LYS A 218 -10.17 20.93 3.11
C LYS A 218 -10.05 20.65 4.60
N ASP A 219 -11.15 20.69 5.34
CA ASP A 219 -11.16 20.50 6.78
C ASP A 219 -11.40 19.01 7.13
N PHE A 220 -11.69 18.17 6.13
CA PHE A 220 -11.86 16.73 6.28
C PHE A 220 -10.51 16.00 6.31
N ASP A 221 -10.11 15.51 7.49
CA ASP A 221 -9.02 14.53 7.63
C ASP A 221 -9.60 13.11 7.69
N PRO A 222 -9.39 12.25 6.66
CA PRO A 222 -9.91 10.90 6.63
C PRO A 222 -9.35 9.99 7.74
N TYR A 223 -8.21 10.33 8.33
CA TYR A 223 -7.62 9.56 9.43
C TYR A 223 -7.49 10.33 10.74
N GLY A 224 -7.99 11.57 10.79
CA GLY A 224 -8.08 12.38 12.00
C GLY A 224 -9.38 12.16 12.79
N GLN A 225 -10.30 11.37 12.22
CA GLN A 225 -11.58 11.06 12.86
C GLN A 225 -11.36 10.15 14.08
N ALA A 226 -12.06 10.45 15.19
CA ALA A 226 -12.08 9.59 16.35
C ALA A 226 -12.81 8.28 16.01
N ILE A 227 -12.05 7.23 15.71
CA ILE A 227 -12.59 5.89 15.56
C ILE A 227 -12.60 5.28 16.97
N GLY A 228 -13.75 4.74 17.40
CA GLY A 228 -13.84 4.00 18.66
C GLY A 228 -12.96 2.74 18.65
N ASP A 229 -13.07 1.89 19.67
CA ASP A 229 -12.26 0.68 19.78
C ASP A 229 -12.39 -0.21 18.53
N VAL A 230 -11.31 -0.32 17.76
CA VAL A 230 -11.24 -1.15 16.56
C VAL A 230 -10.61 -2.49 16.92
N LYS A 231 -11.31 -3.57 16.59
CA LYS A 231 -10.74 -4.91 16.61
C LYS A 231 -10.30 -5.32 15.22
N ARG A 232 -9.10 -5.87 15.12
CA ARG A 232 -8.58 -6.52 13.90
C ARG A 232 -8.86 -8.01 13.97
N ASP A 233 -9.49 -8.55 12.93
CA ASP A 233 -9.71 -9.99 12.75
C ASP A 233 -9.30 -10.42 11.33
N CYS A 234 -8.90 -11.68 11.20
CA CYS A 234 -8.54 -12.31 9.93
C CYS A 234 -9.56 -13.40 9.59
N PHE A 235 -10.19 -13.31 8.41
CA PHE A 235 -11.13 -14.30 7.93
C PHE A 235 -10.47 -15.18 6.87
N PHE A 236 -10.42 -16.48 7.12
CA PHE A 236 -9.91 -17.44 6.16
C PHE A 236 -11.01 -17.79 5.15
N VAL A 237 -10.73 -17.60 3.86
CA VAL A 237 -11.64 -17.90 2.77
C VAL A 237 -10.98 -18.93 1.87
N THR A 238 -11.58 -20.11 1.75
CA THR A 238 -11.03 -21.21 0.94
C THR A 238 -11.31 -21.04 -0.55
N ASP A 239 -10.48 -21.64 -1.40
CA ASP A 239 -10.71 -21.69 -2.85
C ASP A 239 -12.06 -22.36 -3.16
N ASP A 240 -12.39 -23.46 -2.47
CA ASP A 240 -13.72 -24.11 -2.60
C ASP A 240 -14.88 -23.16 -2.30
N SER A 241 -14.77 -22.33 -1.25
CA SER A 241 -15.82 -21.36 -0.91
C SER A 241 -15.95 -20.27 -1.98
N LEU A 242 -14.82 -19.84 -2.55
CA LEU A 242 -14.79 -18.85 -3.63
C LEU A 242 -15.38 -19.42 -4.92
N ASP A 243 -15.07 -20.67 -5.24
CA ASP A 243 -15.57 -21.35 -6.43
C ASP A 243 -17.08 -21.61 -6.33
N GLN A 244 -17.56 -22.04 -5.16
CA GLN A 244 -18.99 -22.15 -4.88
C GLN A 244 -19.70 -20.80 -4.99
N LEU A 245 -19.14 -19.72 -4.42
CA LEU A 245 -19.70 -18.38 -4.55
C LEU A 245 -19.79 -17.97 -6.01
N LYS A 246 -18.70 -18.07 -6.78
CA LYS A 246 -18.69 -17.71 -8.21
C LYS A 246 -19.69 -18.53 -9.02
N ALA A 247 -19.79 -19.84 -8.76
CA ALA A 247 -20.75 -20.71 -9.42
C ALA A 247 -22.21 -20.29 -9.15
N GLN A 248 -22.54 -19.97 -7.89
CA GLN A 248 -23.87 -19.45 -7.54
C GLN A 248 -24.18 -18.12 -8.22
N LEU A 249 -23.20 -17.21 -8.29
CA LEU A 249 -23.38 -15.94 -9.00
C LEU A 249 -23.65 -16.19 -10.49
N LEU A 250 -22.86 -17.07 -11.12
CA LEU A 250 -23.01 -17.43 -12.53
C LEU A 250 -24.38 -18.06 -12.82
N GLU A 251 -24.84 -19.00 -11.99
CA GLU A 251 -26.15 -19.65 -12.17
C GLU A 251 -27.30 -18.64 -12.13
N LYS A 252 -27.21 -17.62 -11.27
CA LYS A 252 -28.30 -16.64 -11.08
C LYS A 252 -28.27 -15.48 -12.08
N SER A 253 -27.11 -15.09 -12.60
CA SER A 253 -26.98 -13.92 -13.47
C SER A 253 -26.58 -14.25 -14.91
N GLY A 254 -26.02 -15.43 -15.17
CA GLY A 254 -25.38 -15.76 -16.44
C GLY A 254 -24.03 -15.05 -16.66
N LEU A 255 -23.51 -14.31 -15.67
CA LEU A 255 -22.27 -13.54 -15.76
C LEU A 255 -21.14 -14.21 -14.98
N ASN A 256 -19.93 -14.12 -15.54
CA ASN A 256 -18.71 -14.55 -14.86
C ASN A 256 -18.09 -13.38 -14.06
N PHE A 257 -17.71 -13.69 -12.82
CA PHE A 257 -17.08 -12.75 -11.90
C PHE A 257 -15.69 -13.24 -11.47
N THR A 258 -14.76 -12.29 -11.35
CA THR A 258 -13.46 -12.53 -10.70
C THR A 258 -13.65 -12.73 -9.19
N THR A 259 -12.68 -13.37 -8.53
CA THR A 259 -12.66 -13.47 -7.06
C THR A 259 -12.78 -12.10 -6.40
N PHE A 260 -12.11 -11.08 -6.96
CA PHE A 260 -12.19 -9.70 -6.46
C PHE A 260 -13.62 -9.15 -6.50
N GLU A 261 -14.35 -9.35 -7.61
CA GLU A 261 -15.72 -8.87 -7.78
C GLU A 261 -16.70 -9.64 -6.87
N ALA A 262 -16.60 -10.98 -6.85
CA ALA A 262 -17.49 -11.84 -6.08
C ALA A 262 -17.30 -11.67 -4.56
N LEU A 263 -16.05 -11.80 -4.08
CA LEU A 263 -15.73 -11.64 -2.66
C LEU A 263 -15.90 -10.18 -2.23
N GLY A 264 -15.53 -9.21 -3.08
CA GLY A 264 -15.69 -7.80 -2.78
C GLY A 264 -17.14 -7.40 -2.59
N ALA A 265 -18.04 -7.91 -3.44
CA ALA A 265 -19.48 -7.71 -3.27
C ALA A 265 -19.99 -8.29 -1.94
N TYR A 266 -19.53 -9.50 -1.58
CA TYR A 266 -19.91 -10.14 -0.33
C TYR A 266 -19.45 -9.32 0.88
N ILE A 267 -18.18 -8.93 0.91
CA ILE A 267 -17.59 -8.15 2.00
C ILE A 267 -18.25 -6.78 2.12
N TRP A 268 -18.46 -6.10 0.99
CA TRP A 268 -19.10 -4.78 1.00
C TRP A 268 -20.48 -4.82 1.65
N ARG A 269 -21.33 -5.75 1.21
CA ARG A 269 -22.67 -5.92 1.77
C ARG A 269 -22.62 -6.36 3.23
N ALA A 270 -21.75 -7.32 3.58
CA ALA A 270 -21.59 -7.79 4.95
C ALA A 270 -21.19 -6.65 5.89
N LYS A 271 -20.27 -5.78 5.44
CA LYS A 271 -19.80 -4.64 6.22
C LYS A 271 -20.86 -3.56 6.39
N VAL A 272 -21.62 -3.23 5.34
CA VAL A 272 -22.73 -2.27 5.43
C VAL A 272 -23.82 -2.77 6.40
N ARG A 273 -24.12 -4.09 6.38
CA ARG A 273 -25.03 -4.73 7.35
C ARG A 273 -24.49 -4.66 8.78
N ALA A 274 -23.21 -5.01 8.98
CA ALA A 274 -22.58 -5.00 10.30
C ALA A 274 -22.52 -3.58 10.89
N ALA A 275 -22.27 -2.58 10.06
CA ALA A 275 -22.25 -1.17 10.44
C ALA A 275 -23.64 -0.56 10.69
N LYS A 276 -24.73 -1.30 10.43
CA LYS A 276 -26.13 -0.84 10.55
C LYS A 276 -26.34 0.53 9.91
N THR A 277 -25.80 0.68 8.70
CA THR A 277 -25.84 1.94 7.95
C THR A 277 -27.29 2.31 7.61
N GLU A 278 -27.66 3.59 7.75
CA GLU A 278 -29.02 4.03 7.41
C GLU A 278 -29.32 3.78 5.92
N GLU A 279 -30.51 3.27 5.61
CA GLU A 279 -30.86 2.80 4.27
C GLU A 279 -30.67 3.86 3.16
N LYS A 280 -30.92 5.13 3.50
CA LYS A 280 -30.81 6.29 2.60
C LYS A 280 -29.37 6.78 2.38
N GLU A 281 -28.40 6.32 3.16
CA GLU A 281 -27.00 6.74 3.02
C GLU A 281 -26.39 6.17 1.73
N ASN A 282 -25.56 6.99 1.08
CA ASN A 282 -24.72 6.52 -0.01
C ASN A 282 -23.51 5.79 0.59
N VAL A 283 -23.31 4.55 0.17
CA VAL A 283 -22.14 3.77 0.53
C VAL A 283 -21.25 3.60 -0.69
N LYS A 284 -19.93 3.73 -0.48
CA LYS A 284 -18.93 3.65 -1.55
C LYS A 284 -18.03 2.44 -1.34
N PHE A 285 -17.83 1.67 -2.40
CA PHE A 285 -16.80 0.63 -2.47
C PHE A 285 -15.61 1.16 -3.26
N VAL A 286 -14.45 1.23 -2.61
CA VAL A 286 -13.25 1.84 -3.20
C VAL A 286 -12.11 0.84 -3.28
N TYR A 287 -11.47 0.84 -4.43
CA TYR A 287 -10.33 0.00 -4.73
C TYR A 287 -9.41 0.69 -5.73
N SER A 288 -8.17 0.20 -5.83
CA SER A 288 -7.17 0.78 -6.71
C SER A 288 -6.97 -0.08 -7.95
N ILE A 289 -6.87 0.54 -9.12
CA ILE A 289 -6.49 -0.13 -10.37
C ILE A 289 -5.07 0.26 -10.75
N ASN A 290 -4.24 -0.73 -11.04
CA ASN A 290 -2.89 -0.52 -11.58
C ASN A 290 -2.97 0.02 -13.02
N ILE A 291 -2.47 1.23 -13.22
CA ILE A 291 -2.53 1.95 -14.49
C ILE A 291 -1.28 1.78 -15.35
N ARG A 292 -0.22 1.12 -14.86
CA ARG A 292 1.08 1.05 -15.55
C ARG A 292 0.99 0.56 -16.99
N ARG A 293 0.12 -0.43 -17.26
CA ARG A 293 -0.14 -0.94 -18.62
C ARG A 293 -1.29 -0.25 -19.35
N LEU A 294 -2.10 0.52 -18.62
CA LEU A 294 -3.26 1.22 -19.14
C LEU A 294 -2.88 2.53 -19.83
N MET A 295 -1.87 3.23 -19.30
CA MET A 295 -1.39 4.48 -19.86
C MET A 295 -0.94 4.31 -21.32
N ASN A 296 -1.11 5.38 -22.11
CA ASN A 296 -0.61 5.46 -23.48
C ASN A 296 0.37 6.64 -23.64
N PRO A 297 1.69 6.39 -23.80
CA PRO A 297 2.34 5.08 -23.78
C PRO A 297 2.33 4.44 -22.37
N PRO A 298 2.51 3.11 -22.25
CA PRO A 298 2.61 2.44 -20.94
C PRO A 298 3.74 2.99 -20.09
N LEU A 299 3.55 3.00 -18.77
CA LEU A 299 4.59 3.39 -17.83
C LEU A 299 5.79 2.42 -17.92
N PRO A 300 7.03 2.90 -17.79
CA PRO A 300 8.21 2.05 -17.77
C PRO A 300 8.11 0.95 -16.69
N LYS A 301 8.69 -0.22 -16.95
CA LYS A 301 8.70 -1.34 -15.98
C LYS A 301 9.33 -0.95 -14.64
N GLY A 302 10.28 -0.02 -14.66
CA GLY A 302 10.95 0.52 -13.47
C GLY A 302 10.21 1.65 -12.75
N TYR A 303 9.05 2.09 -13.25
CA TYR A 303 8.27 3.12 -12.57
C TYR A 303 7.75 2.59 -11.23
N TRP A 304 8.30 3.15 -10.15
CA TRP A 304 8.11 2.66 -8.79
C TRP A 304 7.31 3.63 -7.91
N GLY A 305 6.73 4.68 -8.50
CA GLY A 305 5.78 5.56 -7.81
C GLY A 305 4.38 5.00 -7.64
N ASN A 306 3.43 5.83 -7.22
CA ASN A 306 2.02 5.47 -7.26
C ASN A 306 1.56 5.37 -8.71
N GLY A 307 1.44 4.13 -9.20
CA GLY A 307 0.93 3.80 -10.53
C GLY A 307 -0.44 3.17 -10.44
N CYS A 308 -1.28 3.70 -9.54
CA CYS A 308 -2.65 3.25 -9.32
C CYS A 308 -3.60 4.45 -9.23
N VAL A 309 -4.84 4.30 -9.73
CA VAL A 309 -5.92 5.26 -9.50
C VAL A 309 -7.06 4.62 -8.70
N PRO A 310 -7.73 5.38 -7.82
CA PRO A 310 -8.91 4.88 -7.13
C PRO A 310 -10.11 4.80 -8.07
N MET A 311 -10.86 3.70 -7.98
CA MET A 311 -12.13 3.50 -8.63
C MET A 311 -13.22 3.28 -7.59
N TYR A 312 -14.44 3.66 -7.95
CA TYR A 312 -15.56 3.73 -7.03
C TYR A 312 -16.77 3.01 -7.62
N ALA A 313 -17.44 2.23 -6.78
CA ALA A 313 -18.81 1.83 -6.96
C ALA A 313 -19.65 2.48 -5.85
N GLN A 314 -20.82 3.03 -6.18
CA GLN A 314 -21.68 3.72 -5.22
C GLN A 314 -23.12 3.23 -5.37
N ILE A 315 -23.79 3.04 -4.24
CA ILE A 315 -25.20 2.63 -4.17
C ILE A 315 -25.78 3.08 -2.82
N LYS A 316 -27.11 3.07 -2.68
CA LYS A 316 -27.77 3.25 -1.38
C LYS A 316 -27.58 2.02 -0.50
N ALA A 317 -27.42 2.22 0.82
CA ALA A 317 -27.21 1.13 1.76
C ALA A 317 -28.38 0.12 1.76
N GLY A 318 -29.63 0.60 1.73
CA GLY A 318 -30.81 -0.26 1.66
C GLY A 318 -30.81 -1.12 0.40
N GLU A 319 -30.58 -0.49 -0.76
CA GLU A 319 -30.52 -1.18 -2.06
C GLU A 319 -29.40 -2.23 -2.10
N LEU A 320 -28.20 -1.94 -1.58
CA LEU A 320 -27.10 -2.90 -1.48
C LEU A 320 -27.47 -4.14 -0.65
N ILE A 321 -28.23 -3.93 0.44
CA ILE A 321 -28.63 -4.99 1.37
C ILE A 321 -29.69 -5.90 0.74
N GLU A 322 -30.65 -5.32 0.02
CA GLU A 322 -31.82 -5.99 -0.54
C GLU A 322 -31.54 -6.66 -1.88
N GLN A 323 -30.70 -6.06 -2.73
CA GLN A 323 -30.48 -6.58 -4.07
C GLN A 323 -29.77 -7.94 -4.07
N PRO A 324 -30.00 -8.78 -5.10
CA PRO A 324 -29.24 -9.99 -5.29
C PRO A 324 -27.73 -9.69 -5.32
N ILE A 325 -26.93 -10.55 -4.68
CA ILE A 325 -25.48 -10.33 -4.54
C ILE A 325 -24.76 -10.20 -5.88
N TRP A 326 -25.25 -10.88 -6.92
CA TRP A 326 -24.69 -10.79 -8.27
C TRP A 326 -24.83 -9.40 -8.88
N LYS A 327 -25.87 -8.61 -8.53
CA LYS A 327 -25.97 -7.20 -8.95
C LYS A 327 -24.89 -6.33 -8.32
N THR A 328 -24.54 -6.62 -7.08
CA THR A 328 -23.43 -5.93 -6.40
C THR A 328 -22.10 -6.28 -7.05
N ALA A 329 -21.87 -7.56 -7.39
CA ALA A 329 -20.68 -8.00 -8.11
C ALA A 329 -20.61 -7.39 -9.52
N GLU A 330 -21.76 -7.28 -10.20
CA GLU A 330 -21.88 -6.61 -11.50
C GLU A 330 -21.57 -5.12 -11.41
N LEU A 331 -22.05 -4.41 -10.39
CA LEU A 331 -21.72 -3.00 -10.16
C LEU A 331 -20.20 -2.81 -9.98
N ILE A 332 -19.54 -3.68 -9.20
CA ILE A 332 -18.08 -3.64 -9.06
C ILE A 332 -17.42 -3.93 -10.42
N LYS A 333 -17.89 -4.94 -11.16
CA LYS A 333 -17.38 -5.29 -12.50
C LYS A 333 -17.49 -4.12 -13.48
N GLN A 334 -18.64 -3.46 -13.53
CA GLN A 334 -18.88 -2.30 -14.40
C GLN A 334 -17.97 -1.12 -14.02
N SER A 335 -17.82 -0.84 -12.72
CA SER A 335 -16.92 0.24 -12.28
C SER A 335 -15.47 0.04 -12.74
N LYS A 336 -14.98 -1.21 -12.82
CA LYS A 336 -13.63 -1.51 -13.31
C LYS A 336 -13.44 -1.23 -14.80
N SER A 337 -14.48 -1.46 -15.59
CA SER A 337 -14.47 -1.24 -17.03
C SER A 337 -14.43 0.24 -17.41
N ASN A 338 -14.76 1.14 -16.47
CA ASN A 338 -14.74 2.58 -16.70
C ASN A 338 -13.32 3.18 -16.66
N THR A 339 -12.32 2.42 -16.21
CA THR A 339 -10.95 2.92 -16.12
C THR A 339 -10.29 2.92 -17.49
N SER A 340 -9.91 4.12 -17.95
CA SER A 340 -9.24 4.37 -19.21
C SER A 340 -8.06 5.34 -19.01
N ASP A 341 -7.19 5.47 -20.01
CA ASP A 341 -6.13 6.51 -20.00
C ASP A 341 -6.73 7.92 -19.78
N GLU A 342 -7.88 8.21 -20.39
CA GLU A 342 -8.59 9.49 -20.17
C GLU A 342 -9.12 9.64 -18.74
N TYR A 343 -9.62 8.57 -18.11
CA TYR A 343 -10.01 8.62 -16.70
C TYR A 343 -8.82 9.00 -15.82
N VAL A 344 -7.65 8.40 -16.05
CA VAL A 344 -6.43 8.69 -15.30
C VAL A 344 -6.02 10.15 -15.48
N ARG A 345 -5.98 10.65 -16.73
CA ARG A 345 -5.64 12.06 -17.01
C ARG A 345 -6.64 13.03 -16.41
N SER A 346 -7.92 12.73 -16.50
CA SER A 346 -8.98 13.52 -15.85
C SER A 346 -8.84 13.53 -14.32
N PHE A 347 -8.42 12.42 -13.71
CA PHE A 347 -8.16 12.36 -12.27
C PHE A 347 -6.94 13.21 -11.88
N ILE A 348 -5.85 13.11 -12.63
CA ILE A 348 -4.64 13.95 -12.43
C ILE A 348 -4.97 15.43 -12.58
N ASP A 349 -5.73 15.82 -13.60
CA ASP A 349 -6.13 17.20 -13.80
C ASP A 349 -7.11 17.69 -12.74
N PHE A 350 -7.99 16.82 -12.24
CA PHE A 350 -8.85 17.14 -11.10
C PHE A 350 -8.00 17.43 -9.85
N GLN A 351 -6.96 16.63 -9.60
CA GLN A 351 -5.97 16.88 -8.55
C GLN A 351 -5.18 18.17 -8.77
N GLU A 352 -4.91 18.54 -10.02
CA GLU A 352 -4.25 19.81 -10.34
C GLU A 352 -5.12 21.01 -9.98
N LEU A 353 -6.37 20.98 -10.45
CA LEU A 353 -7.32 22.08 -10.29
C LEU A 353 -7.79 22.28 -8.85
N HIS A 354 -7.89 21.20 -8.06
CA HIS A 354 -8.57 21.21 -6.77
C HIS A 354 -7.68 20.83 -5.58
N HIS A 355 -6.35 20.75 -5.73
CA HIS A 355 -5.44 20.36 -4.65
C HIS A 355 -5.67 21.17 -3.36
N LYS A 356 -5.84 22.49 -3.48
CA LYS A 356 -6.05 23.41 -2.35
C LYS A 356 -7.45 23.35 -1.76
N ASP A 357 -8.40 22.72 -2.46
CA ASP A 357 -9.80 22.64 -2.05
C ASP A 357 -10.08 21.43 -1.14
N GLY A 358 -9.10 20.54 -0.96
CA GLY A 358 -9.21 19.39 -0.05
C GLY A 358 -9.96 18.20 -0.63
N ILE A 359 -9.37 17.56 -1.63
CA ILE A 359 -9.98 16.40 -2.30
C ILE A 359 -10.07 15.22 -1.33
N ASN A 360 -11.29 14.70 -1.15
CA ASN A 360 -11.56 13.51 -0.35
C ASN A 360 -12.70 12.68 -0.94
N ALA A 361 -12.98 11.51 -0.36
CA ALA A 361 -14.02 10.61 -0.83
C ALA A 361 -15.46 11.01 -0.40
N GLY A 362 -15.65 12.16 0.23
CA GLY A 362 -16.93 12.71 0.69
C GLY A 362 -17.45 12.14 2.01
N THR A 363 -18.57 12.69 2.48
CA THR A 363 -19.22 12.38 3.77
C THR A 363 -20.01 11.06 3.81
N GLY A 364 -19.94 10.24 2.76
CA GLY A 364 -20.57 8.92 2.75
C GLY A 364 -19.66 7.87 3.37
N LYS A 365 -20.24 6.85 4.03
CA LYS A 365 -19.44 5.76 4.61
C LYS A 365 -18.61 5.07 3.53
N LEU A 366 -17.31 5.24 3.65
CA LEU A 366 -16.32 4.74 2.72
C LEU A 366 -15.93 3.32 3.11
N TYR A 367 -16.15 2.36 2.24
CA TYR A 367 -15.74 0.98 2.43
C TYR A 367 -14.60 0.66 1.48
N ILE A 368 -13.38 0.92 1.93
CA ILE A 368 -12.17 0.58 1.18
C ILE A 368 -12.02 -0.93 1.26
N LEU A 369 -11.89 -1.63 0.13
CA LEU A 369 -11.46 -3.02 0.13
C LEU A 369 -10.05 -3.12 -0.42
N ARG A 370 -9.10 -3.41 0.46
CA ARG A 370 -7.77 -3.88 0.07
C ARG A 370 -7.74 -5.40 0.15
N ILE A 371 -7.88 -6.08 -0.99
CA ILE A 371 -7.59 -7.51 -1.08
C ILE A 371 -6.08 -7.66 -1.32
N CYS A 372 -5.34 -8.02 -0.27
CA CYS A 372 -3.97 -8.47 -0.45
C CYS A 372 -3.98 -9.93 -0.90
N PHE A 373 -3.75 -10.15 -2.19
CA PHE A 373 -3.39 -11.48 -2.67
C PHE A 373 -1.97 -11.78 -2.18
N GLY A 374 -1.85 -12.68 -1.20
CA GLY A 374 -0.56 -13.13 -0.72
C GLY A 374 0.19 -13.85 -1.84
N ASN A 375 1.12 -13.15 -2.51
CA ASN A 375 1.99 -13.79 -3.48
C ASN A 375 3.00 -14.68 -2.73
N ARG A 376 2.87 -16.00 -2.87
CA ARG A 376 3.94 -16.95 -2.53
C ARG A 376 5.01 -16.85 -3.62
N TRP A 377 6.00 -15.98 -3.43
CA TRP A 377 7.15 -15.90 -4.31
C TRP A 377 8.16 -17.02 -3.98
N ASN A 378 7.97 -18.20 -4.58
CA ASN A 378 8.96 -19.29 -4.79
C ASN A 378 10.00 -19.61 -3.68
N THR A 379 9.73 -19.27 -2.42
CA THR A 379 10.63 -19.45 -1.27
C THR A 379 9.80 -19.63 -0.01
N LYS A 380 10.43 -20.11 1.07
CA LYS A 380 9.85 -20.26 2.44
C LYS A 380 9.50 -18.91 3.11
N VAL A 381 9.08 -17.92 2.32
CA VAL A 381 8.82 -16.54 2.73
C VAL A 381 7.32 -16.29 2.66
N LYS A 382 6.75 -15.90 3.79
CA LYS A 382 5.35 -15.48 3.88
C LYS A 382 5.30 -13.96 3.96
N VAL A 383 4.49 -13.34 3.10
CA VAL A 383 4.27 -11.89 3.12
C VAL A 383 2.92 -11.63 3.77
N SER A 384 2.87 -10.75 4.75
CA SER A 384 1.61 -10.31 5.37
C SER A 384 1.60 -8.79 5.45
N CYS A 385 0.54 -8.18 4.92
CA CYS A 385 0.33 -6.75 5.08
C CYS A 385 -0.29 -6.50 6.46
N ILE A 386 0.36 -5.68 7.28
CA ILE A 386 -0.22 -5.21 8.53
C ILE A 386 -1.36 -4.24 8.21
N PHE A 387 -1.26 -3.43 7.16
CA PHE A 387 -2.37 -2.61 6.70
C PHE A 387 -3.18 -3.26 5.58
N GLY A 388 -4.02 -4.21 5.96
CA GLY A 388 -5.23 -4.59 5.22
C GLY A 388 -6.42 -3.79 5.74
N PHE A 389 -6.39 -2.46 5.65
CA PHE A 389 -7.53 -1.68 6.10
C PHE A 389 -8.70 -1.84 5.14
N LEU A 390 -9.72 -2.56 5.60
CA LEU A 390 -11.09 -2.14 5.40
C LEU A 390 -11.37 -0.97 6.38
N VAL A 391 -10.84 0.23 6.14
CA VAL A 391 -11.32 1.41 6.90
C VAL A 391 -12.77 1.61 6.47
N GLY A 392 -13.67 1.51 7.44
CA GLY A 392 -14.96 2.17 7.36
C GLY A 392 -14.74 3.48 8.06
N ILE A 393 -14.69 4.59 7.33
CA ILE A 393 -14.84 5.88 8.00
C ILE A 393 -16.31 5.86 8.42
N VAL A 394 -16.54 5.78 9.74
CA VAL A 394 -17.89 5.77 10.33
C VAL A 394 -18.50 7.14 10.18
#